data_AF-A0A8J7M868-F1
#
_entry.id   AF-A0A8J7M868-F1
#
_cell.length_a   1.000
_cell.length_b   1.000
_cell.length_c   1.000
_cell.angle_alpha   90.00
_cell.angle_beta   90.00
_cell.angle_gamma   90.00
#
_symmetry.space_group_name_H-M   'P 1'
#
loop_
_entity.id
_entity.type
_entity.pdbx_description
1 polymer ?
#
loop_
_entity_poly.entity_id
_entity_poly.type
_entity_poly.pdbx_seq_one_letter_code
_entity_poly.pdbx_strand_id
1 'polypeptide(L)' 'MDAMHAILDRFPMRALEILRRSQRDPRLRSICGDYAEAASALRHWEGMAGDLHPTTREYRSFVGELENEILGRLDEPGD' A
#
# COMPACT_ATOMS: atom_id res chain seq x y z
N MET A 1 9.62 10.13 1.24
CA MET A 1 8.35 10.11 2.00
C MET A 1 8.19 8.68 2.47
N ASP A 2 7.98 8.45 3.77
CA ASP A 2 7.91 7.11 4.33
C ASP A 2 6.90 6.24 3.57
N ALA A 3 7.39 5.19 2.92
CA ALA A 3 6.54 4.20 2.25
C ALA A 3 5.45 3.65 3.20
N MET A 4 5.79 3.58 4.49
CA MET A 4 4.84 3.19 5.53
C MET A 4 3.71 4.21 5.71
N HIS A 5 3.94 5.50 5.54
CA HIS A 5 2.95 6.53 5.90
C HIS A 5 1.63 6.34 5.14
N ALA A 6 1.69 5.95 3.87
CA ALA A 6 0.50 5.72 3.06
C ALA A 6 -0.33 4.53 3.59
N ILE A 7 0.32 3.41 3.92
CA ILE A 7 -0.38 2.23 4.45
C ILE A 7 -0.85 2.44 5.89
N LEU A 8 -0.12 3.24 6.69
CA LEU A 8 -0.49 3.58 8.06
C LEU A 8 -1.69 4.54 8.11
N ASP A 9 -1.78 5.48 7.17
CA ASP A 9 -2.95 6.35 6.99
C ASP A 9 -4.19 5.53 6.58
N ARG A 10 -3.98 4.52 5.73
CA ARG A 10 -5.02 3.61 5.27
C ARG A 10 -5.52 2.65 6.36
N PHE A 11 -4.61 2.12 7.17
CA PHE A 11 -4.90 1.15 8.23
C PHE A 11 -4.39 1.61 9.61
N PRO A 12 -4.94 2.71 10.16
CA PRO A 12 -4.45 3.28 11.41
C PRO A 12 -4.62 2.30 12.59
N MET A 13 -5.65 1.46 12.57
CA MET A 13 -5.86 0.43 13.60
C MET A 13 -4.79 -0.69 13.56
N ARG A 14 -4.20 -0.96 12.40
CA ARG A 14 -3.14 -1.99 12.23
C ARG A 14 -1.74 -1.38 12.12
N ALA A 15 -1.61 -0.08 12.36
CA ALA A 15 -0.37 0.67 12.18
C ALA A 15 0.83 0.07 12.94
N LEU A 16 0.61 -0.27 14.21
CA LEU A 16 1.62 -0.89 15.07
C LEU A 16 2.04 -2.29 14.57
N GLU A 17 1.08 -3.08 14.08
CA GLU A 17 1.32 -4.42 13.55
C GLU A 17 2.15 -4.35 12.27
N ILE A 18 1.77 -3.45 11.36
CA ILE A 18 2.48 -3.17 10.10
C ILE A 18 3.92 -2.73 10.40
N LEU A 19 4.12 -1.80 11.34
CA LEU A 19 5.44 -1.35 11.75
C LEU A 19 6.30 -2.46 12.36
N ARG A 20 5.72 -3.34 13.19
CA ARG A 20 6.43 -4.49 13.76
C ARG A 20 6.81 -5.51 12.69
N ARG A 21 5.85 -5.90 11.84
CA ARG A 21 6.08 -6.86 10.76
C ARG A 21 7.07 -6.32 9.74
N SER A 22 6.98 -5.05 9.35
CA SER A 22 7.88 -4.47 8.35
C SER A 22 9.35 -4.43 8.80
N GLN A 23 9.60 -4.46 10.11
CA GLN A 23 10.96 -4.62 10.66
C GLN A 23 11.47 -6.06 10.60
N ARG A 24 10.58 -7.06 10.65
CA ARG A 24 10.93 -8.49 10.64
C ARG A 24 10.83 -9.12 9.25
N ASP A 25 9.95 -8.58 8.40
CA ASP A 25 9.58 -9.10 7.11
C ASP A 25 10.04 -8.11 6.01
N PRO A 26 11.21 -8.35 5.39
CA PRO A 26 11.73 -7.47 4.35
C PRO A 26 10.84 -7.46 3.09
N ARG A 27 10.02 -8.50 2.91
CA ARG A 27 9.07 -8.62 1.80
C ARG A 27 7.92 -7.65 2.00
N LEU A 28 7.34 -7.60 3.20
CA LEU A 28 6.32 -6.62 3.58
C LEU A 28 6.84 -5.20 3.40
N ARG A 29 8.10 -4.95 3.82
CA ARG A 29 8.74 -3.65 3.63
C ARG A 29 8.84 -3.24 2.16
N SER A 30 9.19 -4.19 1.28
CA SER A 30 9.24 -3.94 -0.16
C SER A 30 7.85 -3.54 -0.69
N ILE A 31 6.83 -4.32 -0.34
CA ILE A 31 5.45 -4.11 -0.82
C ILE A 31 4.86 -2.81 -0.31
N CYS A 32 5.19 -2.40 0.92
CA CYS A 32 4.82 -1.06 1.40
C CYS A 32 5.46 0.05 0.54
N GLY A 33 6.68 -0.18 0.04
CA GLY A 33 7.36 0.68 -0.93
C GLY A 33 6.60 0.77 -2.25
N ASP A 34 6.30 -0.39 -2.85
CA ASP A 34 5.53 -0.50 -4.08
C ASP A 34 4.14 0.15 -3.94
N TYR A 35 3.48 -0.04 -2.79
CA TYR A 35 2.19 0.58 -2.46
C TYR A 35 2.28 2.10 -2.42
N ALA A 36 3.31 2.65 -1.76
CA ALA A 36 3.46 4.10 -1.65
C ALA A 36 3.74 4.76 -3.01
N GLU A 37 4.57 4.13 -3.84
CA GLU A 37 4.83 4.58 -5.21
C GLU A 37 3.55 4.55 -6.05
N ALA A 38 2.80 3.44 -6.01
CA ALA A 38 1.55 3.28 -6.75
C ALA A 38 0.45 4.23 -6.26
N ALA A 39 0.31 4.44 -4.95
CA ALA A 39 -0.65 5.37 -4.37
C ALA A 39 -0.31 6.84 -4.68
N SER A 40 0.99 7.18 -4.70
CA SER A 40 1.46 8.51 -5.10
C SER A 40 1.16 8.77 -6.57
N ALA A 41 1.47 7.80 -7.44
CA ALA A 41 1.13 7.86 -8.85
C ALA A 41 -0.38 7.96 -9.07
N LEU A 42 -1.19 7.18 -8.35
CA LEU A 42 -2.65 7.24 -8.42
C LEU A 42 -3.16 8.66 -8.11
N ARG A 43 -2.73 9.25 -6.98
CA ARG A 43 -3.09 10.63 -6.62
C ARG A 43 -2.69 11.64 -7.69
N HIS A 44 -1.54 11.44 -8.31
CA HIS A 44 -1.04 12.30 -9.37
C HIS A 44 -1.93 12.22 -10.63
N TRP A 45 -2.30 11.00 -11.03
CA TRP A 45 -3.19 10.76 -12.18
C TRP A 45 -4.63 11.21 -11.92
N GLU A 46 -5.15 11.01 -10.71
CA GLU A 46 -6.46 11.54 -10.28
C GLU A 46 -6.50 13.07 -10.39
N GLY A 47 -5.43 13.76 -9.98
CA GLY A 47 -5.32 15.20 -10.07
C GLY A 47 -5.15 15.75 -11.50
N MET A 48 -4.46 15.02 -12.38
CA MET A 48 -4.22 15.47 -13.76
C MET A 48 -5.31 15.09 -14.75
N ALA A 49 -5.74 13.82 -14.75
CA ALA A 49 -6.60 13.25 -15.79
C ALA A 49 -8.04 12.98 -15.30
N GLY A 50 -8.29 13.16 -14.01
CA GLY A 50 -9.57 12.85 -13.37
C GLY A 50 -9.78 11.35 -13.13
N ASP A 51 -10.79 11.02 -12.34
CA ASP A 51 -11.11 9.66 -11.87
C ASP A 51 -11.40 8.66 -13.01
N LEU A 52 -11.83 9.16 -14.17
CA LEU A 52 -12.24 8.36 -15.33
C LEU A 52 -11.09 7.89 -16.23
N HIS A 53 -9.85 8.29 -15.95
CA HIS A 53 -8.72 7.89 -16.80
C HIS A 53 -8.41 6.40 -16.62
N PRO A 54 -8.20 5.63 -17.71
CA PRO A 54 -7.92 4.20 -17.62
C PRO A 54 -6.69 3.89 -16.74
N THR A 55 -5.66 4.73 -16.81
CA THR A 55 -4.47 4.62 -15.94
C THR A 55 -4.84 4.74 -14.46
N THR A 56 -5.72 5.67 -14.09
CA THR A 56 -6.21 5.82 -12.70
C THR A 56 -6.89 4.53 -12.24
N ARG A 57 -7.71 3.92 -13.10
CA ARG A 57 -8.38 2.64 -12.79
C ARG A 57 -7.37 1.50 -12.61
N GLU A 58 -6.35 1.42 -13.45
CA GLU A 58 -5.29 0.41 -13.33
C GLU A 58 -4.47 0.58 -12.06
N TYR A 59 -4.03 1.80 -11.75
CA TYR A 59 -3.33 2.09 -10.50
C TYR A 59 -4.20 1.79 -9.28
N ARG A 60 -5.51 2.10 -9.33
CA ARG A 60 -6.43 1.79 -8.24
C ARG A 60 -6.59 0.29 -8.01
N SER A 61 -6.69 -0.50 -9.08
CA SER A 61 -6.69 -1.96 -8.97
C SER A 61 -5.37 -2.46 -8.38
N PHE A 62 -4.23 -1.97 -8.88
CA PHE A 62 -2.90 -2.40 -8.43
C PHE A 62 -2.65 -2.06 -6.94
N VAL A 63 -3.02 -0.85 -6.52
CA VAL A 63 -3.00 -0.43 -5.11
C VAL A 63 -3.86 -1.37 -4.26
N GLY A 64 -5.05 -1.75 -4.73
CA GLY A 64 -5.92 -2.70 -4.04
C GLY A 64 -5.35 -4.12 -3.93
N GLU A 65 -4.63 -4.60 -4.95
CA GLU A 65 -3.91 -5.88 -4.89
C GLU A 65 -2.80 -5.85 -3.84
N LEU A 66 -2.03 -4.75 -3.81
CA LEU A 66 -0.97 -4.56 -2.81
C LEU A 66 -1.54 -4.47 -1.39
N GLU A 67 -2.66 -3.77 -1.18
CA GLU A 67 -3.37 -3.75 0.11
C GLU A 67 -3.74 -5.17 0.56
N ASN A 68 -4.27 -5.99 -0.35
CA ASN A 68 -4.67 -7.35 -0.06
C ASN A 68 -3.45 -8.24 0.28
N GLU A 69 -2.34 -8.07 -0.44
CA GLU A 69 -1.10 -8.82 -0.17
C GLU A 69 -0.46 -8.42 1.18
N ILE A 70 -0.54 -7.15 1.54
CA ILE A 70 -0.11 -6.63 2.85
C ILE A 70 -1.00 -7.23 3.95
N LEU A 71 -2.33 -7.16 3.80
CA LEU A 71 -3.27 -7.69 4.77
C LEU A 71 -3.16 -9.21 4.94
N GLY A 72 -2.99 -9.93 3.84
CA GLY A 72 -2.78 -11.38 3.85
C GLY A 72 -1.53 -11.76 4.62
N ARG A 73 -0.42 -11.02 4.44
CA ARG A 73 0.79 -11.24 5.25
C ARG A 73 0.63 -10.86 6.71
N LEU A 74 -0.20 -9.87 7.05
CA LEU A 74 -0.45 -9.54 8.45
C LEU A 74 -1.25 -10.64 9.15
N ASP A 75 -2.21 -11.24 8.43
CA ASP A 75 -3.11 -12.28 8.92
C ASP A 75 -2.46 -13.67 8.99
N GLU A 76 -1.48 -13.94 8.11
CA GLU A 76 -0.72 -15.20 8.12
C GLU A 76 0.00 -15.37 9.46
N PRO A 77 -0.35 -16.34 10.33
CA PRO A 77 0.29 -16.50 11.62
C PRO A 77 1.79 -16.73 11.39
N GLY A 78 2.63 -15.87 11.98
CA GLY A 78 4.07 -16.06 11.88
C GLY A 78 4.46 -17.41 12.48
N ASP A 79 4.99 -18.29 11.64
CA ASP A 79 5.54 -19.60 12.00
C ASP A 79 6.62 -19.49 13.10
#